data_AF-A0A290Z930-F1
#
_entry.id   AF-A0A290Z930-F1
#
_cell.length_a   1.000
_cell.length_b   1.000
_cell.length_c   1.000
_cell.angle_alpha   90.00
_cell.angle_beta   90.00
_cell.angle_gamma   90.00
#
_symmetry.space_group_name_H-M   'P 1'
#
loop_
_entity.id
_entity.type
_entity.pdbx_description
1 polymer ?
#
loop_
_entity_poly.entity_id
_entity_poly.type
_entity_poly.pdbx_seq_one_letter_code
_entity_poly.pdbx_strand_id
1 'polypeptide(L)'
;MTTTGFDPGDLLAHSSLGVLATLKADGTPQLSPVQPHCDREAEVVLVSTTAGRAKAGNPGRDPRGPEVEALVDHYRRAAGEHPDRDGYRAAVVAERRVLITLRVSRVHGESVG
;
A
#
# COMPACT_ATOMS: atom_id res chain seq x y z
N MET A 1 -12.41 15.65 -31.30
CA MET A 1 -11.44 14.85 -30.51
C MET A 1 -11.55 15.33 -29.08
N THR A 2 -12.16 14.55 -28.20
CA THR A 2 -12.22 14.88 -26.77
C THR A 2 -10.85 14.61 -26.18
N THR A 3 -10.13 15.66 -25.79
CA THR A 3 -8.95 15.52 -24.94
C THR A 3 -9.45 14.94 -23.63
N THR A 4 -9.17 13.66 -23.37
CA THR A 4 -9.39 13.08 -22.04
C THR A 4 -8.58 13.94 -21.07
N GLY A 5 -9.27 14.69 -20.22
CA GLY A 5 -8.62 15.51 -19.20
C GLY A 5 -7.83 14.63 -18.23
N PHE A 6 -6.80 15.21 -17.61
CA PHE A 6 -6.04 14.52 -16.57
C PHE A 6 -6.94 14.10 -15.41
N ASP A 7 -6.98 12.80 -15.11
CA ASP A 7 -7.59 12.25 -13.91
C ASP A 7 -6.48 11.73 -12.96
N PRO A 8 -6.24 12.40 -11.82
CA PRO A 8 -5.24 11.92 -10.86
C PRO A 8 -5.62 10.58 -10.22
N GLY A 9 -6.90 10.21 -10.21
CA GLY A 9 -7.35 8.88 -9.78
C GLY A 9 -6.85 7.78 -10.71
N ASP A 10 -6.85 8.02 -12.02
CA ASP A 10 -6.27 7.10 -13.00
C ASP A 10 -4.75 7.01 -12.84
N LEU A 11 -4.06 8.14 -12.59
CA LEU A 11 -2.63 8.11 -12.32
C LEU A 11 -2.31 7.21 -11.11
N LEU A 12 -3.05 7.35 -10.01
CA LEU A 12 -2.86 6.53 -8.81
C LEU A 12 -3.13 5.04 -9.06
N ALA A 13 -4.19 4.71 -9.82
CA ALA A 13 -4.56 3.34 -10.15
C ALA A 13 -3.47 2.60 -10.96
N HIS A 14 -2.75 3.32 -11.82
CA HIS A 14 -1.74 2.75 -12.70
C HIS A 14 -0.29 2.90 -12.18
N SER A 15 -0.11 3.52 -11.01
CA SER A 15 1.22 3.75 -10.43
C SER A 15 1.61 2.64 -9.46
N SER A 16 2.78 2.03 -9.67
CA SER A 16 3.35 1.00 -8.79
C SER A 16 4.42 1.52 -7.82
N LEU A 17 4.77 2.81 -7.92
CA LEU A 17 5.74 3.49 -7.06
C LEU A 17 5.17 4.83 -6.61
N GLY A 18 5.34 5.17 -5.34
CA GLY A 18 4.90 6.45 -4.78
C GLY A 18 5.68 6.84 -3.53
N VAL A 19 5.40 8.05 -3.04
CA VAL A 19 5.97 8.57 -1.80
C VAL A 19 4.86 8.70 -0.76
N LEU A 20 4.98 7.97 0.34
CA LEU A 20 4.09 8.11 1.49
C LEU A 20 4.64 9.16 2.45
N ALA A 21 3.91 10.27 2.60
CA ALA A 21 4.15 11.27 3.63
C ALA A 21 3.37 10.93 4.91
N THR A 22 4.03 10.97 6.06
CA THR A 22 3.37 10.96 7.38
C THR A 22 3.96 12.04 8.26
N LEU A 23 3.32 12.35 9.37
CA LEU A 23 3.86 13.27 10.35
C LEU A 23 4.54 12.50 11.49
N LYS A 24 5.69 13.00 11.94
CA LYS A 24 6.31 12.57 13.20
C LYS A 24 5.54 13.17 14.39
N ALA A 25 5.85 12.70 15.60
CA ALA A 25 5.29 13.26 16.84
C ALA A 25 5.55 14.76 17.01
N ASP A 26 6.66 15.28 16.46
CA ASP A 26 7.01 16.70 16.47
C ASP A 26 6.34 17.52 15.35
N GLY A 27 5.49 16.90 14.52
CA GLY A 27 4.82 17.54 13.39
C GLY A 27 5.63 17.61 12.10
N THR A 28 6.91 17.22 12.10
CA THR A 28 7.74 17.24 10.90
C THR A 28 7.30 16.16 9.92
N PRO A 29 7.19 16.47 8.61
CA PRO A 29 6.92 15.45 7.59
C PRO A 29 8.05 14.41 7.49
N GLN A 30 7.66 13.15 7.38
CA GLN A 30 8.53 12.03 7.02
C GLN A 30 8.07 11.43 5.69
N LEU A 31 8.95 11.48 4.69
CA LEU A 31 8.73 10.90 3.37
C LEU A 31 9.38 9.52 3.27
N SER A 32 8.73 8.59 2.58
CA SER A 32 9.29 7.26 2.33
C SER A 32 8.80 6.73 0.98
N PRO A 33 9.68 6.16 0.14
CA PRO A 33 9.24 5.47 -1.07
C PRO A 33 8.50 4.19 -0.67
N VAL A 34 7.41 3.90 -1.37
CA VAL A 34 6.54 2.75 -1.16
C VAL A 34 6.07 2.19 -2.50
N GLN A 35 5.63 0.93 -2.48
CA GLN A 35 4.90 0.31 -3.58
C GLN A 35 3.42 0.29 -3.19
N PRO A 36 2.64 1.32 -3.58
CA PRO A 36 1.21 1.35 -3.29
C PRO A 36 0.45 0.47 -4.29
N HIS A 37 -0.72 0.02 -3.87
CA HIS A 37 -1.76 -0.47 -4.77
C HIS A 37 -3.03 0.32 -4.49
N CYS A 38 -3.56 0.99 -5.51
CA CYS A 38 -4.81 1.72 -5.42
C CYS A 38 -5.95 0.82 -5.92
N ASP A 39 -6.92 0.56 -5.04
CA ASP A 39 -8.18 -0.09 -5.37
C ASP A 39 -9.24 1.02 -5.49
N ARG A 40 -9.53 1.41 -6.75
CA ARG A 40 -10.43 2.54 -7.06
C ARG A 40 -11.89 2.22 -6.72
N GLU A 41 -12.31 0.97 -6.85
CA GLU A 41 -13.67 0.55 -6.50
C GLU A 41 -13.90 0.59 -4.99
N ALA A 42 -12.89 0.19 -4.21
CA ALA A 42 -12.95 0.22 -2.75
C ALA A 42 -12.52 1.57 -2.13
N GLU A 43 -12.08 2.54 -2.94
CA GLU A 43 -11.54 3.85 -2.51
C GLU A 43 -10.42 3.73 -1.47
N VAL A 44 -9.50 2.76 -1.66
CA VAL A 44 -8.38 2.54 -0.75
C VAL A 44 -7.03 2.50 -1.46
N VAL A 45 -6.00 2.97 -0.76
CA VAL A 45 -4.59 2.74 -1.11
C VAL A 45 -3.98 1.80 -0.07
N LEU A 46 -3.48 0.66 -0.55
CA LEU A 46 -2.87 -0.37 0.25
C LEU A 46 -1.35 -0.29 0.14
N VAL A 47 -0.65 -0.38 1.28
CA VAL A 47 0.81 -0.35 1.34
C VAL A 47 1.32 -1.42 2.30
N SER A 48 2.05 -2.41 1.79
CA SER A 48 2.82 -3.35 2.63
C SER A 48 4.10 -2.69 3.12
N THR A 49 4.39 -2.78 4.41
CA THR A 49 5.64 -2.29 5.00
C THR A 49 6.08 -3.15 6.18
N THR A 50 7.26 -2.89 6.76
CA THR A 50 7.76 -3.60 7.95
C THR A 50 7.42 -2.85 9.23
N ALA A 51 6.91 -3.57 10.23
CA ALA A 51 6.62 -3.02 11.55
C ALA A 51 7.91 -2.61 12.25
N GLY A 52 8.05 -1.31 12.51
CA GLY A 52 9.29 -0.67 12.96
C GLY A 52 9.66 0.56 12.13
N ARG A 53 9.15 0.68 10.90
CA ARG A 53 9.04 2.00 10.27
C ARG A 53 7.94 2.78 11.00
N ALA A 54 8.12 4.10 11.13
CA ALA A 54 7.35 5.01 11.99
C ALA A 54 5.82 5.12 11.71
N LYS A 55 5.23 4.20 10.94
CA LYS A 55 3.91 4.35 10.29
C LYS A 55 2.95 3.19 10.52
N ALA A 56 3.28 2.14 11.28
CA ALA A 56 2.40 0.98 11.45
C ALA A 56 2.45 0.29 12.82
N GLY A 57 1.27 -0.15 13.30
CA GLY A 57 1.05 -0.89 14.54
C GLY A 57 1.38 -2.38 14.46
N ASN A 58 1.19 -3.12 15.56
CA ASN A 58 1.69 -4.48 15.82
C ASN A 58 1.52 -5.48 14.63
N PRO A 59 2.58 -6.20 14.20
CA PRO A 59 2.53 -7.16 13.11
C PRO A 59 1.84 -8.47 13.50
N GLY A 60 1.26 -9.15 12.52
CA GLY A 60 0.75 -10.51 12.66
C GLY A 60 1.86 -11.49 13.04
N ARG A 61 1.56 -12.42 13.95
CA ARG A 61 2.51 -13.45 14.44
C ARG A 61 2.17 -14.86 13.98
N ASP A 62 0.93 -15.07 13.55
CA ASP A 62 0.43 -16.33 13.02
C ASP A 62 0.45 -16.29 11.48
N PRO A 63 1.20 -17.17 10.79
CA PRO A 63 1.21 -17.26 9.33
C PRO A 63 -0.17 -17.52 8.68
N ARG A 64 -1.14 -18.00 9.45
CA ARG A 64 -2.54 -18.22 9.04
C ARG A 64 -3.51 -17.23 9.71
N GLY A 65 -2.98 -16.25 10.43
CA GLY A 65 -3.75 -15.19 11.08
C GLY A 65 -4.30 -14.17 10.08
N PRO A 66 -5.33 -13.41 10.50
CA PRO A 66 -6.05 -12.48 9.62
C PRO A 66 -5.15 -11.38 9.03
N GLU A 67 -4.12 -10.93 9.76
CA GLU A 67 -3.18 -9.91 9.26
C GLU A 67 -2.34 -10.43 8.09
N VAL A 68 -1.92 -11.70 8.17
CA VAL A 68 -1.14 -12.35 7.10
C VAL A 68 -2.03 -12.64 5.90
N GLU A 69 -3.28 -13.07 6.13
CA GLU A 69 -4.26 -13.25 5.05
C GLU A 69 -4.53 -11.95 4.30
N ALA A 70 -4.64 -10.81 5.01
CA ALA A 70 -4.82 -9.51 4.38
C ALA A 70 -3.63 -9.12 3.49
N LEU A 71 -2.40 -9.45 3.89
CA LEU A 71 -1.20 -9.22 3.08
C LEU A 71 -1.13 -10.14 1.85
N VAL A 72 -1.54 -11.41 1.99
CA VAL A 72 -1.64 -12.35 0.86
C VAL A 72 -2.67 -11.86 -0.15
N ASP A 73 -3.84 -11.41 0.32
CA ASP A 73 -4.88 -10.86 -0.56
C ASP A 73 -4.41 -9.59 -1.28
N HIS A 74 -3.74 -8.69 -0.56
CA HIS A 74 -3.11 -7.50 -1.15
C HIS A 74 -2.09 -7.88 -2.24
N TYR A 75 -1.18 -8.82 -1.97
CA TYR A 75 -0.20 -9.28 -2.96
C TYR A 75 -0.91 -9.82 -4.20
N ARG A 76 -1.93 -10.66 -4.01
CA ARG A 76 -2.70 -11.25 -5.10
C ARG A 76 -3.33 -10.20 -6.01
N ARG A 77 -3.90 -9.15 -5.42
CA ARG A 77 -4.50 -8.04 -6.18
C ARG A 77 -3.46 -7.18 -6.91
N ALA A 78 -2.31 -6.95 -6.27
CA ALA A 78 -1.30 -6.04 -6.78
C ALA A 78 -0.33 -6.67 -7.80
N ALA A 79 0.04 -7.94 -7.61
CA ALA A 79 1.10 -8.62 -8.36
C ALA A 79 0.66 -9.97 -8.96
N GLY A 80 -0.58 -10.41 -8.70
CA GLY A 80 -1.07 -11.72 -9.11
C GLY A 80 -0.68 -12.84 -8.15
N GLU A 81 -0.78 -14.08 -8.62
CA GLU A 81 -0.63 -15.27 -7.80
C GLU A 81 0.83 -15.50 -7.36
N HIS A 82 1.08 -15.67 -6.05
CA HIS A 82 2.42 -16.01 -5.56
C HIS A 82 2.68 -17.52 -5.77
N PRO A 83 3.76 -17.93 -6.45
CA PRO A 83 4.04 -19.35 -6.72
C PRO A 83 4.31 -20.16 -5.44
N ASP A 84 4.86 -19.52 -4.40
CA ASP A 84 5.07 -20.11 -3.07
C ASP A 84 4.31 -19.32 -1.98
N ARG A 85 3.01 -19.58 -1.84
CA ARG A 85 2.17 -18.84 -0.87
C ARG A 85 2.61 -19.07 0.58
N ASP A 86 3.05 -20.28 0.93
CA ASP A 86 3.46 -20.60 2.30
C ASP A 86 4.79 -19.93 2.66
N GLY A 87 5.75 -19.88 1.72
CA GLY A 87 6.97 -19.10 1.88
C GLY A 87 6.70 -17.60 2.05
N TYR A 88 5.75 -17.04 1.29
CA TYR A 88 5.34 -15.64 1.45
C TYR A 88 4.75 -15.37 2.85
N ARG A 89 3.89 -16.25 3.36
CA ARG A 89 3.32 -16.14 4.72
C ARG A 89 4.41 -16.17 5.80
N ALA A 90 5.35 -17.10 5.67
CA ALA A 90 6.49 -17.20 6.59
C ALA A 90 7.34 -15.93 6.56
N ALA A 91 7.59 -15.37 5.36
CA ALA A 91 8.32 -14.12 5.19
C ALA A 91 7.59 -12.92 5.82
N VAL A 92 6.27 -12.82 5.65
CA VAL A 92 5.46 -11.77 6.29
C VAL A 92 5.63 -11.76 7.80
N VAL A 93 5.58 -12.94 8.44
CA VAL A 93 5.75 -13.04 9.89
C VAL A 93 7.19 -12.75 10.30
N ALA A 94 8.18 -13.35 9.61
CA ALA A 94 9.59 -13.19 9.91
C ALA A 94 10.06 -11.73 9.76
N GLU A 95 9.64 -11.05 8.70
CA GLU A 95 9.94 -9.64 8.42
C GLU A 95 9.02 -8.68 9.19
N ARG A 96 8.07 -9.21 9.97
CA ARG A 96 7.11 -8.43 10.75
C ARG A 96 6.34 -7.45 9.87
N ARG A 97 5.88 -7.91 8.71
CA ARG A 97 5.15 -7.07 7.76
C ARG A 97 3.76 -6.72 8.26
N VAL A 98 3.30 -5.57 7.81
CA VAL A 98 2.02 -4.95 8.14
C VAL A 98 1.44 -4.30 6.89
N LEU A 99 0.12 -4.34 6.80
CA LEU A 99 -0.62 -3.68 5.73
C LEU A 99 -1.19 -2.37 6.26
N ILE A 100 -0.78 -1.27 5.66
CA ILE A 100 -1.43 0.03 5.86
C ILE A 100 -2.55 0.13 4.84
N THR A 101 -3.77 0.41 5.32
CA THR A 101 -4.94 0.71 4.47
C THR A 101 -5.30 2.17 4.63
N LEU A 102 -5.14 2.95 3.56
CA LEU A 102 -5.46 4.37 3.52
C LEU A 102 -6.77 4.56 2.78
N ARG A 103 -7.81 5.05 3.46
CA ARG A 103 -9.04 5.46 2.77
C ARG A 103 -8.79 6.75 2.01
N VAL A 104 -9.14 6.76 0.73
CA VAL A 104 -9.01 7.94 -0.11
C VAL A 104 -10.18 8.88 0.18
N SER A 105 -9.90 10.03 0.80
CA SER A 105 -10.91 11.07 1.03
C SER A 105 -10.90 12.15 -0.04
N ARG A 106 -9.72 12.43 -0.61
CA ARG A 106 -9.49 13.45 -1.64
C ARG A 106 -8.31 13.05 -2.51
N VAL A 107 -8.38 13.43 -3.78
CA VAL A 107 -7.30 13.28 -4.74
C VAL A 107 -7.04 14.64 -5.38
N HIS A 108 -5.77 15.03 -5.45
CA HIS A 108 -5.31 16.27 -6.06
C HIS A 108 -4.14 15.95 -7.00
N GLY A 109 -4.00 16.70 -8.08
CA GLY A 109 -2.87 16.59 -8.98
C GLY A 109 -3.05 17.41 -10.24
N GLU A 110 -1.98 17.53 -10.99
CA GLU A 110 -1.95 18.08 -12.34
C GLU A 110 -1.04 17.23 -13.23
N SER A 111 -1.32 17.21 -14.53
CA SER A 111 -0.42 16.58 -15.50
C SER A 111 0.79 17.48 -15.73
N VAL A 112 1.98 16.93 -15.56
CA VAL A 112 3.23 17.66 -15.78
C VAL A 112 3.89 17.17 -17.08
N GLY A 113 3.30 17.54 -18.22
CA GLY A 113 3.85 17.30 -19.57
C GLY A 113 3.65 15.90 -20.14
#